data_AF-A0A9W3X4I0-F1
#
_entry.id   AF-A0A9W3X4I0-F1
#
_cell.length_a   1.000
_cell.length_b   1.000
_cell.length_c   1.000
_cell.angle_alpha   90.00
_cell.angle_beta   90.00
_cell.angle_gamma   90.00
#
_symmetry.space_group_name_H-M   'P 1'
#
loop_
_entity.id
_entity.type
_entity.pdbx_description
1 polymer ?
#
loop_
_entity_poly.entity_id
_entity_poly.type
_entity_poly.pdbx_seq_one_letter_code
_entity_poly.pdbx_strand_id
1 'polypeptide(L)'
;MGYFKGKQFKKDIILVAVGYYCRFSLSYRDVSEILKERGVSVHPTTIMRWVHEYGNLIYQMWKKKHKFAHHTWHLDETYIKVKGKWCYLYRVIYIELLIAMVIHWIFNFAKNEIIKQHMPL
;
A
#
# COMPACT_ATOMS: atom_id res chain seq x y z
N MET A 1 -19.44 -13.63 -8.56
CA MET A 1 -18.12 -13.02 -8.84
C MET A 1 -17.59 -13.54 -10.18
N GLY A 2 -18.02 -12.95 -11.30
CA GLY A 2 -17.60 -13.36 -12.66
C GLY A 2 -16.62 -12.41 -13.36
N TYR A 3 -16.26 -11.29 -12.72
CA TYR A 3 -15.58 -10.16 -13.37
C TYR A 3 -14.14 -10.43 -13.87
N PHE A 4 -13.51 -11.52 -13.43
CA PHE A 4 -12.14 -11.88 -13.80
C PHE A 4 -12.07 -13.14 -14.67
N LYS A 5 -13.23 -13.69 -15.08
CA LYS A 5 -13.28 -14.93 -15.88
C LYS A 5 -12.73 -14.65 -17.28
N GLY A 6 -11.74 -15.44 -17.71
CA GLY A 6 -11.14 -15.32 -19.05
C GLY A 6 -10.02 -14.29 -19.19
N LYS A 7 -9.53 -13.68 -18.10
CA LYS A 7 -8.37 -12.79 -18.15
C LYS A 7 -7.07 -13.59 -18.16
N GLN A 8 -6.10 -13.15 -18.95
CA GLN A 8 -4.76 -13.78 -19.05
C GLN A 8 -4.02 -13.77 -17.71
N PHE A 9 -4.25 -12.76 -16.87
CA PHE A 9 -3.59 -12.60 -15.59
C PHE A 9 -4.50 -13.01 -14.43
N LYS A 10 -3.90 -13.61 -13.40
CA LYS A 10 -4.61 -13.95 -12.16
C LYS A 10 -5.23 -12.70 -11.54
N LYS A 11 -6.42 -12.85 -10.95
CA LYS A 11 -7.17 -11.76 -10.30
C LYS A 11 -6.30 -10.97 -9.31
N ASP A 12 -5.42 -11.66 -8.57
CA ASP A 12 -4.63 -11.06 -7.51
C ASP A 12 -3.58 -10.07 -8.07
N ILE A 13 -3.01 -10.37 -9.23
CA ILE A 13 -2.08 -9.47 -9.94
C ILE A 13 -2.81 -8.19 -10.36
N ILE A 14 -4.02 -8.34 -10.93
CA ILE A 14 -4.84 -7.22 -11.39
C ILE A 14 -5.24 -6.32 -10.22
N LEU A 15 -5.68 -6.91 -9.10
CA LEU A 15 -6.04 -6.19 -7.89
C LEU A 15 -4.85 -5.42 -7.29
N VAL A 16 -3.67 -6.05 -7.25
CA VAL A 16 -2.44 -5.41 -6.76
C VAL A 16 -2.03 -4.25 -7.66
N ALA A 17 -2.07 -4.42 -8.98
CA ALA A 17 -1.71 -3.37 -9.94
C ALA A 17 -2.61 -2.14 -9.81
N VAL A 18 -3.94 -2.35 -9.81
CA VAL A 18 -4.90 -1.25 -9.67
C VAL A 18 -4.84 -0.64 -8.26
N GLY A 19 -4.61 -1.46 -7.24
CA GLY A 19 -4.40 -0.99 -5.87
C GLY A 19 -3.19 -0.07 -5.73
N TYR A 20 -2.07 -0.40 -6.38
CA TYR A 20 -0.88 0.46 -6.40
C TYR A 20 -1.16 1.82 -7.03
N TYR A 21 -1.83 1.82 -8.18
CA TYR A 21 -2.24 3.06 -8.86
C TYR A 21 -3.15 3.91 -7.97
N CYS A 22 -4.23 3.33 -7.43
CA CYS A 22 -5.22 4.06 -6.65
C CYS A 22 -4.71 4.54 -5.28
N ARG A 23 -3.74 3.85 -4.66
CA ARG A 23 -3.30 4.16 -3.29
C ARG A 23 -2.09 5.10 -3.22
N PHE A 24 -1.15 4.98 -4.15
CA PHE A 24 0.14 5.67 -4.07
C PHE A 24 0.34 6.70 -5.18
N SER A 25 -0.68 6.98 -5.99
CA SER A 25 -0.62 7.95 -7.08
C SER A 25 0.50 7.66 -8.09
N LEU A 26 0.85 6.38 -8.27
CA LEU A 26 1.93 5.92 -9.15
C LEU A 26 1.53 6.05 -10.62
N SER A 27 2.49 6.30 -11.51
CA SER A 27 2.23 6.24 -12.95
C SER A 27 2.05 4.78 -13.41
N TYR A 28 1.40 4.57 -14.56
CA TYR A 28 1.26 3.23 -15.14
C TYR A 28 2.60 2.57 -15.44
N ARG A 29 3.65 3.36 -15.70
CA ARG A 29 5.00 2.84 -15.94
C ARG A 29 5.63 2.37 -14.64
N ASP A 30 5.50 3.14 -13.56
CA ASP A 30 6.04 2.76 -12.26
C ASP A 30 5.40 1.46 -11.76
N VAL A 31 4.08 1.31 -11.92
CA VAL A 31 3.39 0.05 -11.57
C VAL A 31 3.87 -1.11 -12.44
N SER A 32 4.12 -0.88 -13.72
CA SER A 32 4.71 -1.89 -14.62
C SER A 32 6.11 -2.29 -14.19
N GLU A 33 6.95 -1.36 -13.76
CA GLU A 33 8.30 -1.63 -13.28
C GLU A 33 8.27 -2.41 -11.96
N ILE A 34 7.44 -2.01 -11.00
CA ILE A 34 7.25 -2.73 -9.73
C ILE A 34 6.77 -4.17 -9.97
N LEU A 35 5.87 -4.38 -10.93
CA LEU A 35 5.43 -5.72 -11.29
C LEU A 35 6.55 -6.53 -11.96
N LYS A 36 7.36 -5.88 -12.81
CA LYS A 36 8.51 -6.50 -13.47
C LYS A 36 9.58 -6.94 -12.46
N GLU A 37 9.87 -6.13 -11.46
CA GLU A 37 10.74 -6.48 -10.32
C GLU A 37 10.25 -7.72 -9.57
N ARG A 38 8.94 -7.99 -9.61
CA ARG A 38 8.31 -9.17 -9.00
C ARG A 38 8.17 -10.36 -9.96
N GLY A 39 8.85 -10.32 -11.10
CA GLY A 39 8.80 -11.37 -12.12
C GLY A 39 7.54 -11.35 -12.99
N VAL A 40 6.72 -10.29 -12.92
CA VAL A 40 5.48 -10.15 -13.70
C VAL A 40 5.64 -9.05 -14.75
N SER A 41 5.93 -9.43 -15.99
CA SER A 41 6.05 -8.47 -17.10
C SER A 41 4.67 -8.10 -17.65
N VAL A 42 4.23 -6.86 -17.42
CA VAL A 42 2.95 -6.33 -17.89
C VAL A 42 3.19 -4.98 -18.55
N HIS A 43 2.66 -4.76 -19.75
CA HIS A 43 2.80 -3.46 -20.41
C HIS A 43 1.96 -2.38 -19.71
N PRO A 44 2.43 -1.12 -19.61
CA PRO A 44 1.70 -0.03 -18.95
C PRO A 44 0.27 0.20 -19.47
N THR A 45 0.02 -0.01 -20.76
CA THR A 45 -1.34 0.11 -21.34
C THR A 45 -2.31 -0.96 -20.83
N THR A 46 -1.82 -2.15 -20.47
CA THR A 46 -2.63 -3.20 -19.84
C THR A 46 -3.07 -2.78 -18.44
N ILE A 47 -2.18 -2.13 -17.69
CA ILE A 47 -2.48 -1.56 -16.37
C ILE A 47 -3.53 -0.45 -16.51
N MET A 48 -3.36 0.44 -17.49
CA MET A 48 -4.35 1.49 -17.79
C MET A 48 -5.75 0.90 -18.05
N ARG A 49 -5.84 -0.18 -18.84
CA ARG A 49 -7.11 -0.88 -19.10
C ARG A 49 -7.72 -1.45 -17.82
N TRP A 50 -6.91 -2.08 -16.96
CA TRP A 50 -7.39 -2.60 -15.68
C TRP A 50 -7.85 -1.50 -14.73
N VAL A 51 -7.16 -0.36 -14.68
CA VAL A 51 -7.58 0.79 -13.87
C VAL A 51 -8.92 1.34 -14.38
N HIS A 52 -9.11 1.46 -15.69
CA HIS A 52 -10.39 1.89 -16.26
C HIS A 52 -11.53 0.90 -15.95
N GLU A 53 -11.27 -0.40 -16.05
CA GLU A 53 -12.29 -1.45 -15.87
C GLU A 53 -12.64 -1.67 -14.39
N TYR A 54 -11.64 -1.70 -13.51
CA TYR A 54 -11.80 -2.12 -12.12
C TYR A 54 -11.61 -0.99 -11.10
N GLY A 55 -11.09 0.17 -11.50
CA GLY A 55 -10.76 1.28 -10.59
C GLY A 55 -11.96 1.72 -9.76
N ASN A 56 -13.12 1.93 -10.39
CA ASN A 56 -14.35 2.29 -9.68
C ASN A 56 -14.81 1.19 -8.71
N LEU A 57 -14.74 -0.08 -9.10
CA LEU A 57 -15.16 -1.19 -8.26
C LEU A 57 -14.26 -1.32 -7.01
N ILE A 58 -12.94 -1.24 -7.21
CA ILE A 58 -11.95 -1.30 -6.13
C ILE A 58 -12.06 -0.08 -5.22
N TYR A 59 -12.26 1.12 -5.78
CA TYR A 59 -12.48 2.33 -5.02
C TYR A 59 -13.72 2.23 -4.12
N GLN A 60 -14.84 1.72 -4.63
CA GLN A 60 -16.06 1.54 -3.83
C GLN A 60 -15.87 0.50 -2.71
N MET A 61 -15.16 -0.60 -2.99
CA MET A 61 -14.79 -1.58 -1.96
C MET A 61 -13.90 -0.96 -0.88
N TRP A 62 -12.92 -0.18 -1.29
CA TRP A 62 -12.00 0.51 -0.39
C TRP A 62 -12.71 1.55 0.47
N LYS A 63 -13.57 2.38 -0.13
CA LYS A 63 -14.41 3.38 0.54
C LYS A 63 -15.35 2.74 1.57
N LYS A 64 -15.98 1.60 1.24
CA LYS A 64 -16.79 0.85 2.22
C LYS A 64 -15.96 0.37 3.41
N LYS A 65 -14.74 -0.12 3.16
CA LYS A 65 -13.83 -0.59 4.22
C LYS A 65 -13.28 0.57 5.08
N HIS A 66 -13.00 1.72 4.48
CA HIS A 66 -12.45 2.89 5.17
C HIS A 66 -13.49 3.77 5.87
N LYS A 67 -14.79 3.62 5.56
CA LYS A 67 -15.86 4.28 6.34
C LYS A 67 -15.84 3.95 7.84
N PHE A 68 -15.25 2.82 8.23
CA PHE A 68 -15.09 2.41 9.64
C PHE A 68 -13.78 2.90 10.29
N ALA A 69 -12.86 3.50 9.53
CA ALA A 69 -11.57 3.97 10.05
C ALA A 69 -11.62 5.41 10.59
N HIS A 70 -12.81 5.93 10.87
CA HIS A 70 -13.00 7.30 11.28
C HIS A 70 -12.88 7.45 12.82
N HIS A 71 -11.81 8.16 13.22
CA HIS A 71 -11.65 8.96 14.45
C HIS A 71 -11.10 8.30 15.72
N THR A 72 -10.03 7.52 15.61
CA THR A 72 -9.12 7.31 16.76
C THR A 72 -7.89 8.17 16.57
N TRP A 73 -7.82 9.29 17.31
CA TRP A 73 -6.61 10.10 17.43
C TRP A 73 -5.95 9.73 18.77
N HIS A 74 -4.64 9.51 18.75
CA HIS A 74 -3.87 9.28 19.98
C HIS A 74 -3.04 10.53 20.25
N LEU A 75 -3.15 11.07 21.46
CA LEU A 75 -2.33 12.16 21.95
C LEU A 75 -1.37 11.59 22.98
N ASP A 76 -0.08 11.55 22.66
CA ASP A 76 0.96 11.15 23.59
C ASP A 76 1.59 12.39 24.22
N GLU A 77 1.53 12.49 25.54
CA GLU A 77 2.26 13.50 26.32
C GLU A 77 3.57 12.88 26.81
N THR A 78 4.71 13.50 26.46
CA THR A 78 6.03 13.05 26.89
C THR A 78 6.81 14.18 27.56
N TYR A 79 7.48 13.88 28.66
CA TYR A 79 8.32 14.82 29.40
C TYR A 79 9.74 14.77 28.86
N ILE A 80 10.22 15.86 28.28
CA ILE A 80 11.60 15.96 27.78
C ILE A 80 12.37 17.05 28.51
N LYS A 81 13.66 16.82 28.74
CA LYS A 81 14.53 17.80 29.38
C LYS A 81 15.34 18.54 28.33
N VAL A 82 15.06 19.82 28.12
CA VAL A 82 15.75 20.68 27.14
C VAL A 82 16.53 21.75 27.89
N LYS A 83 17.86 21.79 27.70
CA LYS A 83 18.79 22.73 28.38
C LYS A 83 18.59 22.79 29.91
N GLY A 84 18.39 21.63 30.53
CA GLY A 84 18.23 21.52 31.98
C GLY A 84 16.83 21.80 32.52
N LYS A 85 15.90 22.29 31.69
CA LYS A 85 14.50 22.55 32.08
C LYS A 85 13.57 21.44 31.57
N TRP A 86 12.60 21.05 32.38
CA TRP A 86 11.56 20.10 31.98
C TRP A 86 10.52 20.79 31.09
N CYS A 87 10.23 20.21 29.94
CA CYS A 87 9.27 20.71 28.97
C CYS A 87 8.28 19.62 28.60
N TYR A 88 7.02 20.04 28.43
CA TYR A 88 5.93 19.18 27.95
C TYR A 88 6.00 19.08 26.43
N LEU A 89 6.03 17.86 25.90
CA LEU A 89 5.91 17.59 24.46
C LEU A 89 4.62 16.82 24.20
N TYR A 90 3.71 17.44 23.45
CA TYR A 90 2.49 16.81 22.98
C TYR A 90 2.70 16.32 21.54
N ARG A 91 2.45 15.03 21.29
CA ARG A 91 2.49 14.43 19.95
C ARG A 91 1.10 13.94 19.58
N VAL A 92 0.57 14.42 18.47
CA VAL A 92 -0.69 13.93 17.90
C VAL A 92 -0.37 12.88 16.85
N ILE A 93 -0.82 11.65 17.06
CA ILE A 93 -0.68 10.55 16.11
C ILE A 93 -2.02 10.33 15.42
N TYR A 94 -2.05 10.70 14.14
CA TYR A 94 -3.12 10.32 13.23
C TYR A 94 -2.82 8.93 12.68
N ILE A 95 -3.77 8.00 12.82
CA ILE A 95 -3.60 6.60 12.43
C ILE A 95 -3.32 6.41 10.93
N GLU A 96 -3.56 7.44 10.09
CA GLU A 96 -3.13 7.46 8.69
C GLU A 96 -1.61 7.43 8.50
N LEU A 97 -0.85 8.06 9.40
CA LEU A 97 0.63 8.04 9.34
C LEU A 97 1.20 6.68 9.77
N LEU A 98 0.49 5.96 10.64
CA LEU A 98 0.89 4.63 11.07
C LEU A 98 0.76 3.62 9.92
N ILE A 99 -0.22 3.81 9.02
CA ILE A 99 -0.32 2.99 7.81
C ILE A 99 0.83 3.32 6.83
N ALA A 100 1.24 4.58 6.71
CA ALA A 100 2.41 4.94 5.90
C ALA A 100 3.70 4.31 6.47
N MET A 101 3.88 4.32 7.79
CA MET A 101 5.00 3.67 8.47
C MET A 101 4.95 2.14 8.37
N VAL A 102 3.77 1.53 8.51
CA VAL A 102 3.57 0.08 8.36
C VAL A 102 3.75 -0.35 6.90
N ILE A 103 3.36 0.47 5.91
CA ILE A 103 3.62 0.17 4.49
C ILE A 103 5.09 0.33 4.15
N HIS A 104 5.77 1.36 4.65
CA HIS A 104 7.22 1.53 4.49
C HIS A 104 7.99 0.40 5.18
N TRP A 105 7.52 -0.06 6.34
CA TRP A 105 8.07 -1.22 7.05
C TRP A 105 7.76 -2.54 6.35
N ILE A 106 6.55 -2.78 5.83
CA ILE A 106 6.20 -3.97 5.04
C ILE A 106 7.00 -4.01 3.72
N PHE A 107 7.20 -2.87 3.06
CA PHE A 107 8.06 -2.78 1.87
C PHE A 107 9.52 -3.13 2.18
N ASN A 108 10.02 -2.74 3.36
CA ASN A 108 11.39 -3.07 3.79
C ASN A 108 11.54 -4.46 4.44
N PHE A 109 10.50 -4.98 5.10
CA PHE A 109 10.49 -6.27 5.78
C PHE A 109 10.31 -7.43 4.79
N ALA A 110 9.43 -7.27 3.80
CA ALA A 110 9.29 -8.24 2.70
C ALA A 110 10.53 -8.34 1.81
N LYS A 111 11.41 -7.33 1.84
CA LYS A 111 12.70 -7.34 1.14
C LYS A 111 13.70 -8.32 1.77
N ASN A 112 13.57 -8.65 3.06
CA ASN A 112 14.57 -9.42 3.81
C ASN A 112 14.16 -10.87 4.16
N GLU A 113 12.87 -11.19 4.27
CA GLU A 113 12.45 -12.57 4.62
C GLU A 113 12.29 -13.51 3.41
N ILE A 114 11.98 -13.00 2.21
CA ILE A 114 11.75 -13.85 1.02
C ILE A 114 13.08 -14.40 0.45
N ILE A 115 14.21 -13.75 0.74
CA ILE A 115 15.55 -14.16 0.29
C ILE A 115 15.98 -15.51 0.91
N LYS A 116 15.40 -15.93 2.04
CA LYS A 116 15.79 -17.19 2.71
C LYS A 116 14.96 -18.41 2.32
N GLN A 117 13.85 -18.26 1.60
CA GLN A 117 12.93 -19.37 1.31
C GLN A 117 12.91 -19.85 -0.14
N HIS A 118 13.69 -19.24 -1.04
CA HIS A 118 13.77 -19.65 -2.46
C HIS A 118 15.22 -19.69 -2.96
N MET A 119 16.06 -20.44 -2.25
CA MET A 119 17.36 -20.89 -2.76
C MET A 119 17.40 -22.42 -2.62
N PRO A 120 17.30 -23.21 -3.71
CA PRO A 120 17.87 -24.55 -3.69
C PRO A 120 19.40 -24.43 -3.65
N LEU A 121 20.02 -25.36 -2.92
CA LEU A 121 21.48 -25.53 -2.71
C LEU A 121 22.36 -25.02 -3.86
#